data_AF-X6LMR0-F1
#
_entry.id   AF-X6LMR0-F1
#
_cell.length_a   1.000
_cell.length_b   1.000
_cell.length_c   1.000
_cell.angle_alpha   90.00
_cell.angle_beta   90.00
_cell.angle_gamma   90.00
#
_symmetry.space_group_name_H-M   'P 1'
#
loop_
_entity.id
_entity.type
_entity.pdbx_description
1 polymer ?
#
loop_
_entity_poly.entity_id
_entity_poly.type
_entity_poly.pdbx_seq_one_letter_code
_entity_poly.pdbx_strand_id
1 'polypeptide(L)'
;MQRVNKRSKLNKMDTRKENRVTALNDFMEERFVNLGLFVGTWPYACLLGVVAVCVAFTIGLTYFSIITDVFDLWTPRSSLYYGERKFYDKEWANYDADLIAIACRHKDGYEDILDSKYVAEYFDLHLHLVTTSPRKTFQVSLANGTKLDFVFSLFGGSTKQNHEYIYI
;
A
#
# COMPACT_ATOMS: atom_id res chain seq x y z
N MET A 1 33.11 28.70 53.45
CA MET A 1 33.96 27.55 53.03
C MET A 1 33.30 26.54 52.09
N GLN A 2 31.96 26.32 52.08
CA GLN A 2 31.32 25.29 51.24
C GLN A 2 31.41 25.50 49.71
N ARG A 3 31.56 26.74 49.21
CA ARG A 3 31.58 27.04 47.75
C ARG A 3 32.85 26.55 47.04
N VAL A 4 33.98 26.48 47.73
CA VAL A 4 35.27 26.05 47.16
C VAL A 4 35.27 24.54 46.88
N ASN A 5 34.66 23.75 47.77
CA ASN A 5 34.57 22.30 47.65
C ASN A 5 33.58 21.83 46.55
N LYS A 6 32.63 22.69 46.16
CA LYS A 6 31.66 22.39 45.09
C LYS A 6 32.25 22.62 43.69
N ARG A 7 33.08 23.66 43.52
CA ARG A 7 33.78 23.95 42.25
C ARG A 7 34.87 22.91 41.93
N SER A 8 35.62 22.44 42.93
CA SER A 8 36.63 21.40 42.72
C SER A 8 36.01 20.06 42.30
N LYS A 9 34.84 19.70 42.85
CA LYS A 9 34.10 18.50 42.43
C LYS A 9 33.52 18.61 41.02
N LEU A 10 33.06 19.80 40.61
CA LEU A 10 32.55 20.03 39.25
C LEU A 10 33.66 19.88 38.20
N ASN A 11 34.80 20.56 38.41
CA ASN A 11 35.95 20.44 37.49
C ASN A 11 36.49 19.01 37.39
N LYS A 12 36.43 18.24 38.49
CA LYS A 12 36.83 16.81 38.50
C LYS A 12 35.82 15.90 37.78
N MET A 13 34.55 16.30 37.71
CA MET A 13 33.54 15.58 36.92
C MET A 13 33.65 15.90 35.43
N ASP A 14 33.92 17.15 35.07
CA ASP A 14 34.03 17.57 33.67
C ASP A 14 35.29 16.99 33.01
N THR A 15 36.45 17.06 33.68
CA THR A 15 37.68 16.40 33.22
C THR A 15 37.55 14.87 33.10
N ARG A 16 36.78 14.23 33.98
CA ARG A 16 36.53 12.78 33.91
C ARG A 16 35.59 12.40 32.76
N LYS A 17 34.65 13.28 32.40
CA LYS A 17 33.80 13.09 31.22
C LYS A 17 34.59 13.32 29.94
N GLU A 18 35.39 14.37 29.89
CA GLU A 18 36.26 14.69 28.75
C GLU A 18 37.22 13.54 28.45
N ASN A 19 37.96 13.05 29.46
CA ASN A 19 38.87 11.90 29.31
C ASN A 19 38.15 10.60 28.87
N ARG A 20 36.86 10.43 29.20
CA ARG A 20 36.07 9.28 28.73
C ARG A 20 35.66 9.41 27.27
N VAL A 21 35.36 10.63 26.83
CA VAL A 21 35.00 10.90 25.44
C VAL A 21 36.23 10.73 24.55
N THR A 22 37.41 11.24 24.95
CA THR A 22 38.66 11.03 24.22
C THR A 22 39.03 9.55 24.15
N ALA A 23 38.98 8.83 25.28
CA ALA A 23 39.29 7.40 25.29
C ALA A 23 38.33 6.55 24.43
N LEU A 24 37.05 6.93 24.37
CA LEU A 24 36.09 6.28 23.49
C LEU A 24 36.39 6.58 22.02
N ASN A 25 36.74 7.82 21.70
CA ASN A 25 37.05 8.24 20.34
C ASN A 25 38.31 7.53 19.82
N ASP A 26 39.37 7.46 20.63
CA ASP A 26 40.61 6.76 20.29
C ASP A 26 40.35 5.27 20.07
N PHE A 27 39.51 4.64 20.90
CA PHE A 27 39.10 3.25 20.73
C PHE A 27 38.31 3.03 19.43
N MET A 28 37.37 3.93 19.11
CA MET A 28 36.58 3.84 17.88
C MET A 28 37.46 4.01 16.65
N GLU A 29 38.38 4.98 16.67
CA GLU A 29 39.35 5.22 15.60
C GLU A 29 40.22 3.99 15.35
N GLU A 30 40.78 3.38 16.40
CA GLU A 30 41.56 2.16 16.29
C GLU A 30 40.75 1.01 15.65
N ARG A 31 39.46 0.89 15.98
CA ARG A 31 38.57 -0.13 15.38
C ARG A 31 38.28 0.15 13.92
N PHE A 32 38.01 1.40 13.54
CA PHE A 32 37.77 1.76 12.15
C PHE A 32 39.02 1.60 11.28
N VAL A 33 40.20 1.95 11.80
CA VAL A 33 41.47 1.75 11.09
C VAL A 33 41.73 0.27 10.86
N ASN A 34 41.54 -0.57 11.88
CA ASN A 34 41.70 -2.02 11.76
C ASN A 34 40.68 -2.63 10.77
N LEU A 35 39.44 -2.14 10.78
CA LEU A 35 38.41 -2.57 9.82
C LEU A 35 38.75 -2.12 8.39
N GLY A 36 39.26 -0.90 8.21
CA GLY A 36 39.74 -0.40 6.93
C GLY A 36 40.92 -1.20 6.38
N LEU A 37 41.87 -1.58 7.23
CA LEU A 37 43.00 -2.45 6.86
C LEU A 37 42.52 -3.85 6.48
N PHE A 38 41.54 -4.40 7.21
CA PHE A 38 40.95 -5.70 6.87
C PHE A 38 40.25 -5.67 5.50
N VAL A 39 39.47 -4.63 5.21
CA VAL A 39 38.82 -4.46 3.90
C VAL A 39 39.87 -4.20 2.80
N GLY A 40 40.92 -3.44 3.10
CA GLY A 40 41.99 -3.13 2.15
C GLY A 40 42.91 -4.31 1.82
N THR A 41 43.06 -5.28 2.72
CA THR A 41 43.85 -6.49 2.47
C THR A 41 43.15 -7.48 1.53
N TRP A 42 41.80 -7.52 1.54
CA TRP A 42 41.01 -8.45 0.70
C TRP A 42 39.81 -7.75 0.05
N PRO A 43 40.02 -6.74 -0.81
CA PRO A 43 38.94 -5.89 -1.32
C PRO A 43 37.89 -6.68 -2.12
N TYR A 44 38.32 -7.65 -2.93
CA TYR A 44 37.42 -8.47 -3.73
C TYR A 44 36.58 -9.44 -2.88
N ALA A 45 37.13 -10.00 -1.80
CA ALA A 45 36.39 -10.91 -0.92
C ALA A 45 35.31 -10.15 -0.14
N CYS A 46 35.64 -8.95 0.36
CA CYS A 46 34.66 -8.07 0.99
C CYS A 46 33.56 -7.64 0.01
N LEU A 47 33.91 -7.30 -1.22
CA LEU A 47 32.94 -6.91 -2.25
C LEU A 47 32.00 -8.08 -2.61
N LEU A 48 32.53 -9.28 -2.82
CA LEU A 48 31.72 -10.47 -3.06
C LEU A 48 30.81 -10.80 -1.87
N GLY A 49 31.31 -10.64 -0.64
CA GLY A 49 30.52 -10.82 0.57
C GLY A 49 29.33 -9.85 0.65
N VAL A 50 29.56 -8.56 0.37
CA VAL A 50 28.49 -7.54 0.35
C VAL A 50 27.47 -7.87 -0.73
N VAL A 51 27.91 -8.20 -1.95
CA VAL A 51 27.01 -8.58 -3.05
C VAL A 51 26.19 -9.82 -2.67
N ALA A 52 26.81 -10.85 -2.09
CA ALA A 52 26.11 -12.06 -1.67
C ALA A 52 25.03 -11.76 -0.61
N VAL A 53 25.33 -10.89 0.36
CA VAL A 53 24.36 -10.45 1.38
C VAL A 53 23.21 -9.68 0.73
N CYS A 54 23.51 -8.74 -0.17
CA CYS A 54 22.47 -8.00 -0.90
C CYS A 54 21.55 -8.93 -1.70
N VAL A 55 22.11 -9.90 -2.42
CA VAL A 55 21.33 -10.89 -3.18
C VAL A 55 20.46 -11.73 -2.23
N ALA A 56 21.01 -12.19 -1.11
CA ALA A 56 20.24 -12.92 -0.11
C ALA A 56 19.05 -12.10 0.43
N PHE A 57 19.23 -10.81 0.67
CA PHE A 57 18.13 -9.91 1.05
C PHE A 57 17.08 -9.76 -0.06
N THR A 58 17.50 -9.67 -1.33
CA THR A 58 16.54 -9.57 -2.46
C THR A 58 15.71 -10.85 -2.64
N ILE A 59 16.26 -12.03 -2.35
CA ILE A 59 15.49 -13.28 -2.35
C ILE A 59 14.38 -13.21 -1.28
N GLY A 60 14.65 -12.59 -0.14
CA GLY A 60 13.64 -12.37 0.91
C GLY A 60 12.44 -11.55 0.44
N LEU A 61 12.60 -10.65 -0.55
CA LEU A 61 11.51 -9.86 -1.11
C LEU A 61 10.51 -10.70 -1.91
N THR A 62 10.88 -11.92 -2.34
CA THR A 62 9.92 -12.83 -3.01
C THR A 62 8.79 -13.28 -2.08
N TYR A 63 9.00 -13.23 -0.76
CA TYR A 63 7.99 -13.53 0.25
C TYR A 63 7.20 -12.30 0.70
N PHE A 64 7.44 -11.14 0.08
CA PHE A 64 6.70 -9.93 0.38
C PHE A 64 5.27 -10.06 -0.15
N SER A 65 4.30 -10.08 0.77
CA SER A 65 2.87 -10.04 0.43
C SER A 65 2.34 -8.63 0.64
N ILE A 66 1.63 -8.13 -0.37
CA ILE A 66 0.96 -6.83 -0.29
C ILE A 66 -0.46 -7.06 0.20
N ILE A 67 -0.85 -6.35 1.26
CA ILE A 67 -2.24 -6.29 1.70
C ILE A 67 -2.97 -5.36 0.73
N THR A 68 -3.85 -5.93 -0.09
CA THR A 68 -4.68 -5.19 -1.05
C THR A 68 -6.08 -4.91 -0.54
N ASP A 69 -6.51 -5.58 0.53
CA ASP A 69 -7.82 -5.35 1.13
C ASP A 69 -7.83 -3.97 1.80
N VAL A 70 -8.68 -3.09 1.28
CA VAL A 70 -8.87 -1.73 1.78
C VAL A 70 -9.26 -1.77 3.25
N PHE A 71 -10.08 -2.73 3.67
CA PHE A 71 -10.51 -2.81 5.06
C PHE A 71 -9.34 -3.14 6.00
N ASP A 72 -8.49 -4.11 5.62
CA ASP A 72 -7.30 -4.48 6.39
C ASP A 72 -6.24 -3.37 6.44
N LEU A 73 -6.22 -2.49 5.44
CA LEU A 73 -5.34 -1.33 5.40
C LEU A 73 -5.77 -0.23 6.37
N TRP A 74 -7.09 0.01 6.48
CA TRP A 74 -7.64 1.13 7.25
C TRP A 74 -8.12 0.76 8.65
N THR A 75 -8.29 -0.53 8.95
CA THR A 75 -8.74 -0.97 10.28
C THR A 75 -7.60 -1.55 11.12
N PRO A 76 -7.38 -1.04 12.35
CA PRO A 76 -6.38 -1.61 13.25
C PRO A 76 -6.77 -3.03 13.64
N ARG A 77 -5.81 -3.97 13.59
CA ARG A 77 -6.04 -5.38 13.98
C ARG A 77 -6.46 -5.57 15.44
N SER A 78 -6.17 -4.60 16.31
CA SER A 78 -6.56 -4.59 17.72
C SER A 78 -7.98 -4.06 17.97
N SER A 79 -8.66 -3.54 16.95
CA SER A 79 -9.99 -2.99 17.09
C SER A 79 -11.06 -4.10 17.22
N LEU A 80 -12.13 -3.81 17.96
CA LEU A 80 -13.32 -4.68 18.05
C LEU A 80 -13.93 -4.94 16.66
N TYR A 81 -13.89 -3.92 15.78
CA TYR A 81 -14.38 -3.99 14.40
C TYR A 81 -13.69 -5.09 13.58
N TYR A 82 -12.43 -5.40 13.85
CA TYR A 82 -11.73 -6.48 13.16
C TYR A 82 -12.30 -7.86 13.51
N GLY A 83 -12.72 -8.05 14.78
CA GLY A 83 -13.38 -9.27 15.24
C GLY A 83 -14.80 -9.42 14.66
N GLU A 84 -15.56 -8.32 14.65
CA GLU A 84 -16.88 -8.29 14.02
C GLU A 84 -16.79 -8.55 12.52
N ARG A 85 -15.84 -7.91 11.82
CA ARG A 85 -15.65 -8.15 10.38
C ARG A 85 -15.35 -9.61 10.07
N LYS A 86 -14.48 -10.27 10.86
CA LYS A 86 -14.22 -11.70 10.69
C LYS A 86 -15.45 -12.57 10.88
N PHE A 87 -16.34 -12.20 11.81
CA PHE A 87 -17.63 -12.86 11.95
C PHE A 87 -18.50 -12.62 10.71
N TYR A 88 -18.57 -11.38 10.22
CA TYR A 88 -19.34 -11.06 9.02
C TYR A 88 -18.81 -11.77 7.77
N ASP A 89 -17.49 -11.76 7.55
CA ASP A 89 -16.83 -12.43 6.44
C ASP A 89 -17.02 -13.95 6.49
N LYS A 90 -17.21 -14.54 7.68
CA LYS A 90 -17.47 -15.98 7.82
C LYS A 90 -18.91 -16.34 7.48
N GLU A 91 -19.88 -15.58 8.01
CA GLU A 91 -21.30 -15.89 7.87
C GLU A 91 -21.88 -15.40 6.53
N TRP A 92 -21.35 -14.30 5.99
CA TRP A 92 -21.85 -13.67 4.75
C TRP A 92 -20.81 -13.62 3.62
N ALA A 93 -19.79 -14.49 3.65
CA ALA A 93 -18.70 -14.57 2.66
C ALA A 93 -19.15 -14.54 1.19
N ASN A 94 -20.35 -15.06 0.92
CA ASN A 94 -20.89 -15.29 -0.42
C ASN A 94 -21.78 -14.16 -0.95
N TYR A 95 -22.00 -13.11 -0.16
CA TYR A 95 -22.86 -12.00 -0.54
C TYR A 95 -22.00 -10.78 -0.87
N ASP A 96 -21.68 -10.62 -2.15
CA ASP A 96 -21.09 -9.40 -2.68
C ASP A 96 -22.17 -8.60 -3.42
N ALA A 97 -22.11 -7.28 -3.29
CA ALA A 97 -23.09 -6.39 -3.88
C ALA A 97 -22.47 -5.69 -5.09
N ASP A 98 -22.76 -6.19 -6.28
CA ASP A 98 -22.42 -5.50 -7.52
C ASP A 98 -23.45 -4.38 -7.78
N LEU A 99 -22.99 -3.14 -7.81
CA LEU A 99 -23.82 -1.98 -8.13
C LEU A 99 -23.59 -1.55 -9.58
N ILE A 100 -24.65 -1.59 -10.38
CA ILE A 100 -24.69 -0.94 -11.69
C ILE A 100 -25.43 0.39 -11.51
N ALA A 101 -24.74 1.49 -11.79
CA ALA A 101 -25.33 2.83 -11.77
C ALA A 101 -25.20 3.46 -13.16
N ILE A 102 -26.29 4.02 -13.68
CA ILE A 102 -26.30 4.76 -14.94
C ILE A 102 -26.43 6.25 -14.62
N ALA A 103 -25.53 7.04 -15.20
CA ALA A 103 -25.60 8.50 -15.17
C ALA A 103 -25.66 9.00 -16.62
N CYS A 104 -26.60 9.89 -16.90
CA CYS A 104 -26.77 10.47 -18.23
C CYS A 104 -26.13 11.84 -18.29
N ARG A 105 -25.35 12.09 -19.36
CA ARG A 105 -24.74 13.38 -19.62
C ARG A 105 -25.17 13.85 -21.00
N HIS A 106 -25.89 14.97 -21.04
CA HIS A 106 -26.20 15.65 -22.29
C HIS A 106 -25.08 16.65 -22.62
N LYS A 107 -24.99 17.09 -23.88
CA LYS A 107 -23.99 18.09 -24.32
C LYS A 107 -24.11 19.42 -23.56
N ASP A 108 -25.30 19.72 -23.06
CA ASP A 108 -25.63 21.00 -22.39
C ASP A 108 -25.64 20.91 -20.85
N GLY A 109 -25.40 19.71 -20.28
CA GLY A 109 -25.40 19.52 -18.83
C GLY A 109 -25.87 18.14 -18.37
N TYR A 110 -26.14 18.01 -17.07
CA TYR A 110 -26.83 16.85 -16.50
C TYR A 110 -28.32 16.98 -16.80
N GLU A 111 -28.89 15.95 -17.43
CA GLU A 111 -30.33 15.82 -17.66
C GLU A 111 -30.89 14.87 -16.61
N ASP A 112 -32.04 15.19 -16.04
CA ASP A 112 -32.75 14.26 -15.17
C ASP A 112 -33.23 13.08 -16.02
N ILE A 113 -32.83 11.87 -15.65
CA ILE A 113 -33.14 10.64 -16.38
C ILE A 113 -34.65 10.41 -16.40
N LEU A 114 -35.35 10.75 -15.32
CA LEU A 114 -36.77 10.51 -15.16
C LEU A 114 -37.63 11.49 -15.97
N ASP A 115 -37.13 12.72 -16.15
CA ASP A 115 -37.79 13.75 -16.95
C ASP A 115 -37.32 13.76 -18.41
N SER A 116 -36.35 12.91 -18.76
CA SER A 116 -35.84 12.83 -20.12
C SER A 116 -36.88 12.25 -21.07
N LYS A 117 -36.98 12.83 -22.26
CA LYS A 117 -37.77 12.26 -23.37
C LYS A 117 -37.28 10.87 -23.80
N TYR A 118 -36.11 10.44 -23.34
CA TYR A 118 -35.50 9.14 -23.59
C TYR A 118 -35.61 8.16 -22.41
N VAL A 119 -36.47 8.44 -21.41
CA VAL A 119 -36.58 7.60 -20.20
C VAL A 119 -36.78 6.11 -20.53
N ALA A 120 -37.59 5.79 -21.54
CA ALA A 120 -37.83 4.42 -21.98
C ALA A 120 -36.56 3.74 -22.53
N GLU A 121 -35.79 4.46 -23.35
CA GLU A 121 -34.51 3.97 -23.89
C GLU A 121 -33.48 3.74 -22.78
N TYR A 122 -33.47 4.60 -21.75
CA TYR A 122 -32.62 4.43 -20.58
C TYR A 122 -33.00 3.23 -19.73
N PHE A 123 -34.30 2.99 -19.52
CA PHE A 123 -34.76 1.80 -18.81
C PHE A 123 -34.48 0.53 -19.59
N ASP A 124 -34.70 0.52 -20.90
CA ASP A 124 -34.37 -0.63 -21.76
C ASP A 124 -32.87 -0.91 -21.76
N LEU A 125 -32.02 0.12 -21.80
CA LEU A 125 -30.58 -0.03 -21.67
C LEU A 125 -30.17 -0.56 -20.28
N HIS A 126 -30.76 -0.03 -19.20
CA HIS A 126 -30.48 -0.50 -17.84
C HIS A 126 -30.91 -1.97 -17.67
N LEU A 127 -32.10 -2.31 -18.14
CA LEU A 127 -32.61 -3.68 -18.12
C LEU A 127 -31.74 -4.60 -18.97
N HIS A 128 -31.30 -4.13 -20.14
CA HIS A 128 -30.36 -4.86 -20.98
C HIS A 128 -29.05 -5.11 -20.23
N LEU A 129 -28.42 -4.08 -19.66
CA LEU A 129 -27.17 -4.22 -18.91
C LEU A 129 -27.30 -5.15 -17.71
N VAL A 130 -28.40 -5.08 -16.96
CA VAL A 130 -28.67 -5.97 -15.82
C VAL A 130 -28.89 -7.42 -16.29
N THR A 131 -29.58 -7.62 -17.41
CA THR A 131 -29.88 -8.98 -17.93
C THR A 131 -28.71 -9.60 -18.68
N THR A 132 -27.87 -8.79 -19.35
CA THR A 132 -26.68 -9.26 -20.05
C THR A 132 -25.46 -9.33 -19.17
N SER A 133 -25.47 -8.76 -17.96
CA SER A 133 -24.36 -8.81 -17.01
C SER A 133 -24.39 -10.06 -16.12
N PRO A 134 -23.65 -11.12 -16.50
CA PRO A 134 -22.95 -11.93 -15.54
C PRO A 134 -21.46 -11.63 -15.67
N ARG A 135 -20.97 -10.72 -14.83
CA ARG A 135 -19.54 -10.59 -14.45
C ARG A 135 -18.49 -10.29 -15.54
N LYS A 136 -18.80 -9.80 -16.75
CA LYS A 136 -17.76 -9.42 -17.74
C LYS A 136 -18.06 -8.13 -18.52
N THR A 137 -16.98 -7.43 -18.86
CA THR A 137 -16.88 -6.12 -19.53
C THR A 137 -17.67 -6.04 -20.85
N PHE A 138 -18.42 -4.95 -21.07
CA PHE A 138 -19.20 -4.70 -22.28
C PHE A 138 -18.59 -3.60 -23.16
N GLN A 139 -18.57 -3.82 -24.48
CA GLN A 139 -18.61 -2.74 -25.47
C GLN A 139 -19.96 -2.84 -26.19
N VAL A 140 -20.78 -1.80 -26.08
CA VAL A 140 -22.07 -1.69 -26.77
C VAL A 140 -21.91 -0.70 -27.91
N SER A 141 -22.30 -1.11 -29.12
CA SER A 141 -22.45 -0.21 -30.27
C SER A 141 -23.92 -0.19 -30.67
N LEU A 142 -24.54 0.99 -30.62
CA LEU A 142 -25.96 1.18 -30.98
C LEU A 142 -26.17 1.09 -32.49
N ALA A 143 -27.33 0.55 -32.89
CA ALA A 143 -27.68 0.20 -34.27
C ALA A 143 -28.09 1.38 -35.17
N ASN A 144 -28.21 2.61 -34.65
CA ASN A 144 -28.93 3.68 -35.36
C ASN A 144 -28.07 4.86 -35.86
N GLY A 145 -26.74 4.78 -35.83
CA GLY A 145 -25.87 5.78 -36.51
C GLY A 145 -25.88 7.21 -35.93
N THR A 146 -26.74 7.53 -34.96
CA THR A 146 -26.71 8.78 -34.19
C THR A 146 -25.80 8.61 -32.98
N LYS A 147 -24.65 9.31 -32.98
CA LYS A 147 -23.70 9.34 -31.86
C LYS A 147 -24.28 10.13 -30.69
N LEU A 148 -24.88 9.42 -29.74
CA LEU A 148 -24.97 9.88 -28.35
C LEU A 148 -23.76 9.29 -27.62
N ASP A 149 -22.85 10.16 -27.18
CA ASP A 149 -21.64 9.75 -26.45
C ASP A 149 -22.04 9.42 -25.00
N PHE A 150 -22.31 8.15 -24.73
CA PHE A 150 -22.50 7.67 -23.36
C PHE A 150 -21.14 7.41 -22.70
N VAL A 151 -20.86 8.13 -21.62
CA VAL A 151 -19.70 7.84 -20.76
C VAL A 151 -20.17 6.91 -19.66
N PHE A 152 -19.77 5.64 -19.73
CA PHE A 152 -20.05 4.67 -18.69
C PHE A 152 -18.99 4.71 -17.60
N SER A 153 -19.41 4.86 -16.36
CA SER A 153 -18.56 4.72 -15.17
C SER A 153 -18.98 3.47 -14.43
N LEU A 154 -18.30 2.34 -14.66
CA LEU A 154 -18.49 1.13 -13.86
C LEU A 154 -17.75 1.30 -12.54
N PHE A 155 -18.50 1.34 -11.43
CA PHE A 155 -17.94 1.26 -10.08
C PHE A 155 -18.06 -0.18 -9.59
N GLY A 156 -17.10 -1.02 -9.99
CA GLY A 156 -16.97 -2.38 -9.47
C GLY A 156 -16.32 -2.36 -8.10
N GLY A 157 -17.03 -2.90 -7.09
CA GLY A 157 -16.49 -3.21 -5.78
C GLY A 157 -15.39 -4.26 -5.84
N SER A 158 -14.55 -4.27 -4.81
CA SER A 158 -13.36 -5.12 -4.67
C SER A 158 -13.70 -6.60 -4.81
N THR A 159 -13.39 -7.20 -5.95
CA THR A 159 -13.41 -8.65 -6.10
C THR A 159 -12.41 -9.27 -5.12
N LYS A 160 -12.89 -9.94 -4.06
CA LYS A 160 -12.12 -11.02 -3.40
C LYS A 160 -12.06 -12.20 -4.38
N GLN A 161 -11.32 -12.05 -5.48
CA GLN A 161 -10.88 -13.19 -6.25
C GLN A 161 -9.81 -13.90 -5.44
N ASN A 162 -10.11 -15.12 -5.00
CA ASN A 162 -9.07 -16.13 -4.80
C ASN A 162 -8.40 -16.33 -6.16
N HIS A 163 -7.39 -15.54 -6.45
CA HIS A 163 -6.56 -15.68 -7.63
C HIS A 163 -5.73 -16.96 -7.50
N GLU A 164 -6.20 -18.04 -8.11
CA GLU A 164 -5.28 -19.00 -8.72
C GLU A 164 -4.68 -18.32 -9.96
N TYR A 165 -3.36 -18.07 -9.90
CA TYR A 165 -2.60 -17.55 -11.02
C TYR A 165 -2.47 -18.65 -12.08
N ILE A 166 -3.03 -18.44 -13.27
CA ILE A 166 -2.65 -19.20 -14.48
C ILE A 166 -1.63 -18.34 -15.24
N TYR A 167 -0.39 -18.81 -15.27
CA TYR A 167 0.65 -18.28 -16.15
C TYR A 167 0.44 -18.84 -17.56
N ILE A 168 0.38 -17.96 -18.57
CA ILE A 168 0.77 -18.24 -19.96
C ILE A 168 1.77 -17.17 -20.36
#